data_AF-A0A4Y2DD44-F1
#
_entry.id   AF-A0A4Y2DD44-F1
#
_cell.length_a   1.000
_cell.length_b   1.000
_cell.length_c   1.000
_cell.angle_alpha   90.00
_cell.angle_beta   90.00
_cell.angle_gamma   90.00
#
_symmetry.space_group_name_H-M   'P 1'
#
loop_
_entity.id
_entity.type
_entity.pdbx_description
1 polymer ?
#
loop_
_entity_poly.entity_id
_entity_poly.type
_entity_poly.pdbx_seq_one_letter_code
_entity_poly.pdbx_strand_id
1 'polypeptide(L)'
;MYHAQWQTIANGILRLNTSMESPSENLVIIAYIVKIYAPTWLPIKVHAYCKYEARHLFKFIAATRYLPKELKAKIDPVIQRNSYFTHPENLLIAMLTDSEPHIMNWQSMGF
;
A
#
# COMPACT_ATOMS: atom_id res chain seq x y z
N MET A 1 -19.61 -3.20 17.86
CA MET A 1 -18.76 -3.79 18.93
C MET A 1 -17.58 -4.61 18.40
N TYR A 2 -17.73 -5.41 17.33
CA TYR A 2 -16.63 -6.19 16.74
C TYR A 2 -15.44 -5.33 16.27
N HIS A 3 -15.68 -4.19 15.60
CA HIS A 3 -14.60 -3.35 15.04
C HIS A 3 -13.60 -2.79 16.06
N ALA A 4 -14.05 -2.42 17.26
CA ALA A 4 -13.17 -1.86 18.29
C ALA A 4 -12.21 -2.92 18.87
N GLN A 5 -12.66 -4.18 18.95
CA GLN A 5 -11.84 -5.29 19.46
C GLN A 5 -10.70 -5.63 18.49
N TRP A 6 -10.97 -5.64 17.18
CA TRP A 6 -9.94 -5.87 16.17
C TRP A 6 -8.83 -4.81 16.22
N GLN A 7 -9.17 -3.54 16.45
CA GLN A 7 -8.17 -2.48 16.58
C GLN A 7 -7.28 -2.68 17.82
N THR A 8 -7.86 -3.06 18.96
CA THR A 8 -7.09 -3.33 20.19
C THR A 8 -6.14 -4.51 20.02
N ILE A 9 -6.60 -5.61 19.40
CA ILE A 9 -5.77 -6.79 19.13
C ILE A 9 -4.65 -6.45 18.14
N ALA A 10 -4.96 -5.74 17.06
CA ALA A 10 -3.99 -5.30 16.06
C ALA A 10 -2.89 -4.41 16.69
N ASN A 11 -3.27 -3.44 17.53
CA ASN A 11 -2.32 -2.60 18.25
C ASN A 11 -1.47 -3.37 19.28
N GLY A 12 -2.06 -4.38 19.94
CA GLY A 12 -1.34 -5.28 20.84
C GLY A 12 -0.27 -6.10 20.11
N ILE A 13 -0.62 -6.71 18.98
CA ILE A 13 0.32 -7.50 18.15
C ILE A 13 1.42 -6.60 17.58
N LEU A 14 1.05 -5.37 17.19
CA LEU A 14 2.01 -4.39 16.71
C LEU A 14 3.07 -4.09 17.76
N ARG A 15 2.65 -3.84 19.00
CA ARG A 15 3.54 -3.56 20.13
C ARG A 15 4.46 -4.74 20.42
N LEU A 16 3.90 -5.95 20.46
CA LEU A 16 4.68 -7.18 20.66
C LEU A 16 5.74 -7.36 19.56
N ASN A 17 5.37 -7.17 18.30
CA ASN A 17 6.31 -7.28 17.19
C ASN A 17 7.46 -6.26 17.27
N THR A 18 7.20 -5.04 17.75
CA THR A 18 8.26 -4.02 17.92
C THR A 18 9.14 -4.22 19.16
N SER A 19 8.66 -4.99 20.15
CA SER A 19 9.39 -5.22 21.40
C SER A 19 10.28 -6.47 21.36
N MET A 20 10.20 -7.29 20.30
CA MET A 20 11.01 -8.50 20.15
C MET A 20 12.19 -8.25 19.22
N GLU A 21 13.39 -8.69 19.62
CA GLU A 21 14.59 -8.62 18.76
C GLU A 21 14.48 -9.56 17.54
N SER A 22 13.83 -10.71 17.69
CA SER A 22 13.57 -11.68 16.62
C SER A 22 12.13 -12.21 16.68
N PRO A 23 11.15 -11.52 16.09
CA PRO A 23 9.76 -11.97 16.05
C PRO A 23 9.62 -13.28 15.27
N SER A 24 8.66 -14.12 15.67
CA SER A 24 8.33 -15.34 14.94
C SER A 24 7.70 -15.04 13.57
N GLU A 25 7.79 -15.96 12.61
CA GLU A 25 7.25 -15.77 11.25
C GLU A 25 5.76 -15.36 11.26
N ASN A 26 4.97 -15.98 12.15
CA ASN A 26 3.56 -15.65 12.34
C ASN A 26 3.33 -14.19 12.77
N LEU A 27 4.15 -13.67 13.70
CA LEU A 27 4.04 -12.28 14.14
C LEU A 27 4.39 -11.29 13.03
N VAL A 28 5.38 -11.61 12.21
CA VAL A 28 5.77 -10.79 11.05
C VAL A 28 4.64 -10.74 10.01
N ILE A 29 3.99 -11.88 9.72
CA ILE A 29 2.85 -11.94 8.81
C ILE A 29 1.67 -11.11 9.34
N ILE A 30 1.34 -11.24 10.63
CA ILE A 30 0.23 -10.47 11.21
C ILE A 30 0.56 -8.98 11.22
N ALA A 31 1.81 -8.61 11.54
CA ALA A 31 2.26 -7.23 11.47
C ALA A 31 2.16 -6.66 10.03
N TYR A 32 2.48 -7.46 9.02
CA TYR A 32 2.25 -7.09 7.61
C TYR A 32 0.77 -6.85 7.30
N ILE A 33 -0.12 -7.75 7.74
CA ILE A 33 -1.58 -7.62 7.51
C ILE A 33 -2.09 -6.32 8.13
N VAL A 34 -1.69 -6.04 9.38
CA VAL A 34 -2.14 -4.88 10.15
C VAL A 34 -1.54 -3.58 9.65
N LYS A 35 -0.24 -3.54 9.34
CA LYS A 35 0.47 -2.29 9.01
C LYS A 35 0.38 -1.89 7.55
N ILE A 36 0.31 -2.87 6.65
CA ILE A 36 0.50 -2.64 5.22
C ILE A 36 -0.75 -3.06 4.46
N TYR A 37 -1.20 -4.30 4.61
CA TYR A 37 -2.32 -4.81 3.80
C TYR A 37 -3.63 -4.08 4.10
N ALA A 38 -4.11 -4.11 5.35
CA ALA A 38 -5.39 -3.51 5.70
C ALA A 38 -5.44 -1.98 5.45
N PRO A 39 -4.41 -1.19 5.81
CA PRO A 39 -4.40 0.25 5.55
C PRO A 39 -4.29 0.62 4.06
N THR A 40 -3.75 -0.25 3.21
CA THR A 40 -3.70 -0.02 1.75
C THR A 40 -4.97 -0.51 1.06
N TRP A 41 -5.54 -1.64 1.52
CA TRP A 41 -6.75 -2.23 0.96
C TRP A 41 -7.99 -1.38 1.16
N LEU A 42 -8.14 -0.76 2.33
CA LEU A 42 -9.31 0.06 2.66
C LEU A 42 -9.47 1.27 1.70
N PRO A 43 -8.44 2.10 1.45
CA PRO A 43 -8.50 3.18 0.45
C PRO A 43 -8.84 2.70 -0.96
N ILE A 44 -8.31 1.55 -1.39
CA ILE A 44 -8.62 0.95 -2.70
C ILE A 44 -10.12 0.65 -2.81
N LYS A 45 -10.72 0.11 -1.75
CA LYS A 45 -12.16 -0.19 -1.73
C LYS A 45 -13.04 1.06 -1.69
N VAL A 46 -12.62 2.10 -0.97
CA VAL A 46 -13.39 3.35 -0.87
C VAL A 46 -13.26 4.19 -2.14
N HIS A 47 -12.11 4.17 -2.81
CA HIS A 47 -11.80 4.98 -3.98
C HIS A 47 -11.37 4.10 -5.16
N ALA A 48 -12.27 3.21 -5.61
CA ALA A 48 -12.01 2.22 -6.66
C ALA A 48 -11.97 2.78 -8.09
N TYR A 49 -11.71 4.08 -8.27
CA TYR A 49 -11.62 4.70 -9.59
C TYR A 49 -10.20 4.60 -10.13
N CYS A 50 -10.05 4.35 -11.44
CA CYS A 50 -8.76 4.21 -12.13
C CYS A 50 -7.78 5.36 -11.81
N LYS A 51 -8.29 6.59 -11.65
CA LYS A 51 -7.49 7.75 -11.27
C LYS A 51 -6.71 7.64 -9.96
N TYR A 52 -7.15 6.80 -9.03
CA TYR A 52 -6.48 6.61 -7.74
C TYR A 52 -5.58 5.37 -7.71
N GLU A 53 -5.68 4.50 -8.70
CA GLU A 53 -5.03 3.18 -8.68
C GLU A 53 -3.50 3.28 -8.69
N ALA A 54 -2.93 4.13 -9.54
CA ALA A 54 -1.48 4.37 -9.57
C ALA A 54 -0.97 4.88 -8.21
N ARG A 55 -1.73 5.77 -7.55
CA ARG A 55 -1.40 6.30 -6.22
C ARG A 55 -1.51 5.25 -5.13
N HIS A 56 -2.53 4.39 -5.19
CA HIS A 56 -2.69 3.27 -4.26
C HIS A 56 -1.54 2.28 -4.37
N LEU A 57 -1.15 1.93 -5.60
CA LEU A 57 -0.03 1.03 -5.83
C LEU A 57 1.31 1.64 -5.38
N PHE A 58 1.53 2.92 -5.65
CA PHE A 58 2.72 3.63 -5.14
C PHE A 58 2.80 3.59 -3.62
N LYS A 59 1.68 3.90 -2.92
CA LYS A 59 1.60 3.80 -1.45
C LYS A 59 1.87 2.38 -0.95
N PHE A 60 1.34 1.37 -1.64
CA PHE A 60 1.59 -0.03 -1.31
C PHE A 60 3.07 -0.39 -1.42
N ILE A 61 3.71 -0.05 -2.54
CA ILE A 61 5.15 -0.26 -2.77
C ILE A 61 5.98 0.46 -1.70
N ALA A 62 5.64 1.71 -1.39
CA ALA A 62 6.32 2.47 -0.35
C ALA A 62 6.21 1.81 1.04
N ALA A 63 5.03 1.25 1.35
CA ALA A 63 4.78 0.59 2.62
C ALA A 63 5.50 -0.77 2.73
N THR A 64 5.67 -1.52 1.64
CA THR A 64 6.36 -2.82 1.63
C THR A 64 7.89 -2.71 1.63
N ARG A 65 8.47 -1.53 1.37
CA ARG A 65 9.93 -1.34 1.30
C ARG A 65 10.69 -1.79 2.54
N TYR A 66 10.10 -1.60 3.72
CA TYR A 66 10.69 -1.90 5.03
C TYR A 66 10.58 -3.36 5.47
N LEU A 67 9.95 -4.22 4.66
CA LEU A 67 9.77 -5.63 5.01
C LEU A 67 11.07 -6.42 4.93
N PRO A 68 11.22 -7.49 5.73
CA PRO A 68 12.32 -8.43 5.61
C PRO A 68 12.40 -9.05 4.21
N LYS A 69 13.61 -9.40 3.76
CA LYS A 69 13.89 -9.90 2.41
C LYS A 69 13.04 -11.13 2.03
N GLU A 70 12.85 -12.05 2.98
CA GLU A 70 12.05 -13.26 2.79
C GLU A 70 10.58 -12.94 2.49
N LEU A 71 10.01 -11.97 3.19
CA LEU A 71 8.62 -11.57 3.00
C LEU A 71 8.46 -10.73 1.72
N LYS A 72 9.42 -9.87 1.40
CA LYS A 72 9.46 -9.14 0.11
C LYS A 72 9.49 -10.10 -1.06
N ALA A 73 10.28 -11.16 -1.00
CA ALA A 73 10.32 -12.19 -2.05
C ALA A 73 8.95 -12.86 -2.31
N LYS A 74 8.09 -12.94 -1.29
CA LYS A 74 6.70 -13.44 -1.43
C LYS A 74 5.75 -12.37 -1.99
N ILE A 75 5.93 -11.10 -1.63
CA ILE A 75 5.02 -9.99 -1.97
C ILE A 75 5.33 -9.34 -3.33
N ASP A 76 6.60 -9.19 -3.68
CA ASP A 76 7.02 -8.54 -4.92
C ASP A 76 6.39 -9.19 -6.18
N PRO A 77 6.29 -10.53 -6.29
CA PRO A 77 5.55 -11.17 -7.38
C PRO A 77 4.06 -10.83 -7.40
N VAL A 78 3.43 -10.60 -6.23
CA VAL A 78 2.01 -10.21 -6.13
C VAL A 78 1.83 -8.77 -6.62
N ILE A 79 2.77 -7.88 -6.31
CA ILE A 79 2.80 -6.50 -6.84
C ILE A 79 2.96 -6.53 -8.36
N GLN A 80 3.91 -7.31 -8.86
CA GLN A 80 4.17 -7.43 -10.30
C GLN A 80 2.98 -8.01 -11.07
N ARG A 81 2.27 -8.99 -10.53
CA ARG A 81 1.05 -9.54 -11.16
C ARG A 81 -0.11 -8.55 -11.17
N ASN A 82 -0.16 -7.64 -10.20
CA ASN A 82 -1.14 -6.56 -10.13
C ASN A 82 -0.64 -5.27 -10.81
N SER A 83 0.40 -5.35 -11.64
CA SER A 83 0.96 -4.21 -12.38
C SER A 83 0.03 -3.63 -13.43
N TYR A 84 -1.18 -4.18 -13.62
CA TYR A 84 -2.25 -3.54 -14.39
C TYR A 84 -2.45 -2.07 -13.99
N PHE A 85 -2.34 -1.76 -12.70
CA PHE A 85 -2.44 -0.38 -12.20
C PHE A 85 -1.26 0.52 -12.59
N THR A 86 -0.18 -0.04 -13.14
CA THR A 86 0.99 0.70 -13.68
C THR A 86 0.98 0.85 -15.19
N HIS A 87 -0.09 0.44 -15.87
CA HIS A 87 -0.21 0.71 -17.30
C HIS A 87 -0.06 2.22 -17.56
N PRO A 88 0.68 2.63 -18.62
CA PRO A 88 0.89 4.03 -18.94
C PRO A 88 -0.41 4.82 -19.00
N GLU A 89 -1.48 4.23 -19.51
CA GLU A 89 -2.81 4.82 -19.60
C GLU A 89 -3.39 5.15 -18.22
N ASN A 90 -3.26 4.24 -17.25
CA ASN A 90 -3.74 4.46 -15.88
C ASN A 90 -2.94 5.53 -15.16
N LEU A 91 -1.64 5.62 -15.44
CA LEU A 91 -0.78 6.69 -14.92
C LEU A 91 -1.16 8.05 -15.52
N LEU A 92 -1.41 8.12 -16.82
CA LEU A 92 -1.88 9.32 -17.50
C LEU A 92 -3.24 9.79 -16.96
N ILE A 93 -4.18 8.87 -16.75
CA ILE A 93 -5.48 9.19 -16.15
C ILE A 93 -5.30 9.75 -14.74
N ALA A 94 -4.42 9.15 -13.93
CA ALA A 94 -4.12 9.66 -12.59
C ALA A 94 -3.55 11.09 -12.63
N MET A 95 -2.64 11.38 -13.56
CA MET A 95 -2.07 12.73 -13.75
C MET A 95 -3.11 13.76 -14.23
N LEU A 96 -3.94 13.39 -15.22
CA LEU A 96 -4.98 14.27 -15.78
C LEU A 96 -6.09 14.62 -14.79
N THR A 97 -6.31 13.76 -13.80
CA THR A 97 -7.36 13.93 -12.80
C THR A 97 -6.81 14.29 -11.43
N ASP A 98 -5.52 14.61 -11.35
CA ASP A 98 -4.89 15.08 -10.13
C ASP A 98 -5.46 16.46 -9.75
N SER A 99 -5.62 16.68 -8.45
CA SER A 99 -6.09 17.96 -7.91
C SER A 99 -5.02 19.04 -7.97
N GLU A 100 -3.75 18.64 -8.05
CA GLU A 100 -2.60 19.54 -8.08
C GLU A 100 -2.39 20.11 -9.49
N PRO A 101 -2.57 21.43 -9.70
CA PRO A 101 -2.51 22.03 -11.03
C PRO A 101 -1.16 21.85 -11.70
N HIS A 102 -0.06 21.82 -10.93
CA HIS A 102 1.29 21.64 -11.47
C HIS A 102 1.55 20.23 -12.01
N ILE A 103 0.80 19.21 -11.57
CA ILE A 103 0.88 17.84 -12.09
C ILE A 103 0.05 17.71 -13.37
N MET A 104 -1.13 18.33 -13.38
CA MET A 104 -2.02 18.35 -14.55
C MET A 104 -1.48 19.24 -15.68
N ASN A 105 -0.70 20.29 -15.36
CA ASN A 105 -0.28 21.28 -16.34
C ASN A 105 0.92 20.79 -17.17
N TRP A 106 0.62 20.14 -18.28
CA TRP A 106 1.56 19.59 -19.26
C TRP A 106 2.63 20.59 -19.74
N GLN A 107 2.32 21.89 -19.74
CA GLN A 107 3.26 22.96 -20.11
C GLN A 107 4.48 23.05 -19.18
N SER A 108 4.36 22.56 -17.95
CA SER A 108 5.48 22.51 -16.98
C SER A 108 6.43 21.33 -17.21
N MET A 109 6.06 20.35 -18.05
CA MET A 109 6.83 19.12 -18.30
C MET A 109 7.69 19.16 -19.57
N GLY A 110 7.69 20.27 -20.33
CA GLY A 110 8.64 20.50 -21.43
C GLY A 110 8.39 19.67 -22.70
N PHE A 111 7.12 19.44 -23.06
CA PHE A 111 6.71 18.94 -24.38
C PHE A 111 6.29 20.08 -25.30
#